data_AF-A0A090WMN6-F1
#
_entry.id   AF-A0A090WMN6-F1
#
_cell.length_a   1.000
_cell.length_b   1.000
_cell.length_c   1.000
_cell.angle_alpha   90.00
_cell.angle_beta   90.00
_cell.angle_gamma   90.00
#
_symmetry.space_group_name_H-M   'P 1'
#
loop_
_entity.id
_entity.type
_entity.pdbx_description
1 polymer ?
#
loop_
_entity_poly.entity_id
_entity_poly.type
_entity_poly.pdbx_seq_one_letter_code
_entity_poly.pdbx_strand_id
1 'polypeptide(L)' 'MVNAYGLNVIENQDTNPNKGLALFLFSVQKSGNGLQLKGIKGTRWTDLNFSLRKDKPASVDNAGVTL' A
#
# COMPACT_ATOMS: atom_id res chain seq x y z
N MET A 1 -2.61 -1.12 -8.07
CA MET A 1 -2.94 -1.68 -6.74
C MET A 1 -1.72 -2.39 -6.20
N VAL A 2 -1.59 -2.51 -4.87
CA VAL A 2 -0.46 -3.18 -4.21
C VAL A 2 -0.96 -4.37 -3.39
N ASN A 3 -0.35 -5.54 -3.60
CA ASN A 3 -0.56 -6.73 -2.79
C ASN A 3 0.74 -7.55 -2.67
N ALA A 4 0.64 -8.79 -2.16
CA ALA A 4 1.78 -9.69 -1.97
C ALA A 4 2.57 -10.02 -3.25
N TYR A 5 2.00 -9.78 -4.44
CA TYR A 5 2.66 -9.98 -5.73
C TYR A 5 3.22 -8.69 -6.35
N GLY A 6 3.18 -7.57 -5.62
CA GLY A 6 3.72 -6.29 -6.05
C GLY A 6 2.66 -5.31 -6.59
N LEU A 7 3.10 -4.38 -7.46
CA LEU A 7 2.26 -3.38 -8.09
C LEU A 7 1.62 -3.95 -9.36
N ASN A 8 0.29 -4.12 -9.36
CA ASN A 8 -0.43 -4.60 -10.54
C ASN A 8 -1.60 -3.68 -10.93
N VAL A 9 -1.83 -3.54 -12.23
CA VAL A 9 -3.08 -3.02 -12.79
C VAL A 9 -4.10 -4.14 -12.62
N ILE A 10 -5.30 -3.84 -12.12
CA ILE A 10 -6.27 -4.87 -11.72
C ILE A 10 -6.87 -5.52 -12.97
N GLU A 11 -6.13 -6.39 -13.64
CA GLU A 11 -6.64 -7.24 -14.70
C GLU A 11 -6.25 -8.67 -14.34
N ASN A 12 -7.21 -9.40 -13.78
CA ASN A 12 -7.20 -10.85 -13.60
C ASN A 12 -6.02 -11.40 -12.79
N GLN A 13 -6.08 -11.27 -11.47
CA GLN A 13 -5.29 -12.14 -10.61
C GLN A 13 -6.13 -13.35 -10.19
N ASP A 14 -5.78 -14.52 -10.74
CA ASP A 14 -6.13 -15.81 -10.17
C ASP A 14 -5.60 -15.84 -8.74
N THR A 15 -6.45 -15.50 -7.78
CA THR A 15 -6.16 -15.65 -6.37
C THR A 15 -6.36 -17.12 -6.02
N ASN A 16 -5.41 -17.98 -6.40
CA ASN A 16 -5.22 -19.21 -5.66
C ASN A 16 -4.32 -18.85 -4.47
N PRO A 17 -4.86 -18.56 -3.28
CA PRO A 17 -4.05 -18.23 -2.13
C PRO A 17 -3.26 -19.47 -1.74
N ASN A 18 -2.06 -19.58 -2.29
CA ASN A 18 -1.05 -20.47 -1.74
C ASN A 18 -0.93 -20.09 -0.26
N LYS A 19 -1.16 -21.04 0.65
CA LYS A 19 -1.61 -20.81 2.04
C LYS A 19 -0.66 -19.99 2.96
N GLY A 20 0.39 -19.35 2.45
CA GLY A 20 1.39 -18.60 3.21
C GLY A 20 1.51 -17.11 2.89
N LEU A 21 0.74 -16.55 1.95
CA LEU A 21 0.87 -15.12 1.61
C LEU A 21 -0.01 -14.22 2.47
N ALA A 22 0.55 -13.09 2.90
CA ALA A 22 -0.18 -12.06 3.62
C ALA A 22 -1.29 -11.47 2.73
N LEU A 23 -2.52 -11.47 3.25
CA LEU A 23 -3.71 -11.01 2.53
C LEU A 23 -3.92 -9.51 2.75
N PHE A 24 -3.16 -8.67 2.05
CA PHE A 24 -3.38 -7.22 2.03
C PHE A 24 -3.66 -6.70 0.61
N LEU A 25 -4.38 -5.59 0.56
CA LEU A 25 -4.66 -4.86 -0.66
C LEU A 25 -4.80 -3.37 -0.34
N PHE A 26 -4.06 -2.52 -1.04
CA PHE A 26 -4.19 -1.08 -0.96
C PHE A 26 -3.89 -0.40 -2.29
N SER A 27 -4.29 0.87 -2.45
CA SER A 27 -3.91 1.71 -3.58
C SER A 27 -2.85 2.73 -3.17
N VAL A 28 -2.08 3.20 -4.16
CA VAL A 28 -1.15 4.33 -4.02
C VAL A 28 -1.59 5.38 -5.02
N GLN A 29 -1.75 6.61 -4.56
CA GLN A 29 -2.15 7.75 -5.39
C GLN A 29 -1.31 8.97 -5.01
N LYS A 30 -1.03 9.84 -5.99
CA LYS A 30 -0.44 11.16 -5.71
C LYS A 30 -1.51 12.05 -5.09
N SER A 31 -1.17 12.78 -4.03
CA SER A 31 -2.05 13.73 -3.37
C SER A 31 -1.32 15.06 -3.17
N GLY A 32 -1.55 16.03 -4.06
CA GLY A 32 -0.81 17.29 -4.07
C GLY A 32 0.71 17.07 -4.17
N ASN A 33 1.45 17.53 -3.15
CA ASN A 33 2.90 17.37 -3.01
C ASN A 33 3.32 16.08 -2.28
N GLY A 34 2.37 15.20 -1.97
CA GLY A 34 2.60 13.96 -1.23
C GLY A 34 1.96 12.75 -1.89
N LEU A 35 1.78 11.70 -1.08
CA LEU A 35 1.19 10.42 -1.44
C LEU A 35 0.03 10.11 -0.51
N GLN A 36 -0.99 9.47 -1.09
CA GLN A 36 -2.08 8.83 -0.36
C GLN A 36 -1.99 7.32 -0.55
N LEU A 37 -2.09 6.59 0.55
CA LEU A 37 -2.32 5.15 0.54
C LEU A 37 -3.73 4.88 1.05
N LYS A 38 -4.52 4.11 0.30
CA LYS A 38 -5.87 3.72 0.71
C LYS A 38 -5.95 2.21 0.92
N GLY A 39 -6.16 1.84 2.18
CA GLY A 39 -6.35 0.46 2.61
C GLY A 39 -7.68 -0.09 2.11
N ILE A 40 -7.67 -1.30 1.55
CA ILE A 40 -8.85 -1.96 1.00
C ILE A 40 -9.08 -3.31 1.69
N LYS A 41 -8.02 -4.06 1.97
CA LYS A 41 -8.07 -5.32 2.72
C LYS A 41 -6.79 -5.52 3.52
N GLY A 42 -6.89 -6.06 4.73
CA GLY A 42 -5.73 -6.53 5.51
C GLY A 42 -4.75 -5.46 5.99
N THR A 43 -5.06 -4.17 5.81
CA THR A 43 -4.31 -3.04 6.39
C THR A 43 -4.99 -2.59 7.68
N ARG A 44 -4.20 -2.07 8.64
CA ARG A 44 -4.74 -1.52 9.90
C ARG A 44 -5.32 -0.11 9.73
N TRP A 45 -4.87 0.61 8.71
CA TRP A 45 -5.32 1.94 8.35
C TRP A 45 -6.25 1.89 7.13
N THR A 46 -7.20 2.83 7.09
CA THR A 46 -8.08 3.06 5.93
C THR A 46 -7.42 4.05 4.96
N ASP A 47 -6.83 5.12 5.48
CA ASP A 47 -6.16 6.15 4.70
C ASP A 47 -4.89 6.61 5.41
N LEU A 48 -3.78 6.68 4.67
CA LEU A 48 -2.56 7.37 5.08
C LEU A 48 -2.26 8.47 4.07
N ASN A 49 -2.00 9.68 4.56
CA ASN A 49 -1.60 10.82 3.74
C ASN A 49 -0.31 11.41 4.30
N PHE A 50 0.73 11.47 3.48
CA PHE A 50 2.04 11.97 3.92
C PHE A 50 2.82 12.57 2.75
N SER A 51 3.77 13.44 3.08
CA SER A 51 4.71 14.03 2.12
C SER A 51 6.10 13.43 2.33
N LEU A 52 6.80 13.16 1.24
CA LEU A 52 8.18 12.70 1.27
C LEU A 52 9.13 13.90 1.25
N ARG A 53 10.17 13.85 2.08
CA ARG A 53 11.29 14.79 1.98
C ARG A 53 12.21 14.27 0.87
N LYS A 54 12.75 15.20 0.07
CA LYS A 54 13.68 14.86 -1.01
C LYS A 54 14.84 14.03 -0.45
N ASP A 55 15.17 12.95 -1.14
CA ASP A 55 16.28 12.04 -0.82
C ASP A 55 16.20 11.40 0.58
N LYS A 56 15.02 11.39 1.21
CA LYS A 56 14.77 10.68 2.48
C LYS A 56 13.77 9.54 2.29
N PRO A 57 14.13 8.30 2.66
CA PRO A 57 13.19 7.19 2.62
C PRO A 57 12.12 7.36 3.69
N ALA A 58 10.90 6.88 3.41
CA ALA A 58 9.86 6.68 4.40
C ALA A 58 9.50 5.20 4.47
N SER A 59 9.15 4.74 5.67
CA SER A 59 8.68 3.37 5.91
C SER A 59 7.20 3.40 6.27
N VAL A 60 6.46 2.39 5.83
CA VAL A 60 5.05 2.21 6.15
C VAL A 60 4.85 0.84 6.76
N ASP A 61 4.17 0.78 7.90
CA ASP A 61 3.86 -0.44 8.62
C ASP A 61 2.40 -0.44 9.12
N ASN A 62 2.11 -1.29 10.11
CA ASN A 62 0.78 -1.36 10.70
C ASN A 62 0.43 -0.17 11.61
N ALA A 63 1.41 0.54 12.15
CA ALA A 63 1.23 1.73 12.99
C ALA A 63 1.05 2.99 12.14
N GLY A 64 1.56 3.01 10.91
CA GLY A 64 1.33 4.08 9.96
C GLY A 64 2.58 4.39 9.16
N VAL A 65 2.98 5.66 9.13
CA VAL A 65 4.14 6.15 8.37
C VAL A 65 5.23 6.61 9.33
N THR A 66 6.47 6.18 9.07
CA THR A 66 7.69 6.71 9.68
C THR A 66 8.52 7.41 8.59
N LEU A 67 8.95 8.65 8.85
CA LEU A 67 9.64 9.54 7.89
C LEU A 67 11.14 9.70 8.19
#